data_AF-A0A932I4G9-F1
#
_entry.id   AF-A0A932I4G9-F1
#
_cell.length_a   1.000
_cell.length_b   1.000
_cell.length_c   1.000
_cell.angle_alpha   90.00
_cell.angle_beta   90.00
_cell.angle_gamma   90.00
#
_symmetry.space_group_name_H-M   'P 1'
#
loop_
_entity.id
_entity.type
_entity.pdbx_description
1 polymer ?
#
loop_
_entity_poly.entity_id
_entity_poly.type
_entity_poly.pdbx_seq_one_letter_code
_entity_poly.pdbx_strand_id
1 'polypeptide(L)' 'MDRQESEREVAERIEAAAQAVFGLPRDDRSRKAAQEMAGMLARIDAAALAKEEEPIMPAYRREKEGGDR' A
#
# COMPACT_ATOMS: atom_id res chain seq x y z
N MET A 1 -13.63 13.49 -13.10
CA MET A 1 -14.13 12.12 -13.08
C MET A 1 -14.72 11.85 -11.72
N ASP A 2 -15.87 11.19 -11.66
CA ASP A 2 -16.53 10.86 -10.41
C ASP A 2 -15.77 9.74 -9.69
N ARG A 3 -15.58 9.86 -8.37
CA ARG A 3 -14.85 8.87 -7.57
C ARG A 3 -15.40 7.44 -7.71
N GLN A 4 -16.72 7.32 -7.86
CA GLN A 4 -17.39 6.04 -8.09
C GLN A 4 -17.04 5.41 -9.45
N GLU A 5 -16.83 6.24 -10.48
CA GLU A 5 -16.44 5.78 -11.81
C GLU A 5 -15.02 5.21 -11.78
N SER A 6 -14.09 5.89 -11.10
CA SER A 6 -12.71 5.42 -10.94
C SER A 6 -12.60 4.13 -10.12
N GLU A 7 -13.34 3.99 -9.03
CA GLU A 7 -13.32 2.76 -8.21
C GLU A 7 -13.86 1.55 -9.00
N ARG A 8 -14.86 1.77 -9.86
CA ARG A 8 -15.39 0.73 -10.75
C ARG A 8 -14.37 0.29 -11.79
N GLU A 9 -13.69 1.23 -12.45
CA GLU A 9 -12.66 0.94 -13.44
C GLU A 9 -11.50 0.12 -12.82
N VAL A 10 -11.06 0.51 -11.62
CA VAL A 10 -10.01 -0.23 -10.90
C VAL A 10 -10.47 -1.64 -10.55
N ALA A 11 -11.71 -1.82 -10.08
CA ALA A 11 -12.26 -3.13 -9.80
C ALA A 11 -12.30 -4.03 -11.05
N GLU A 12 -12.70 -3.49 -12.21
CA GLU A 12 -12.70 -4.22 -13.49
C GLU A 12 -11.29 -4.65 -13.91
N ARG A 13 -10.28 -3.80 -13.67
CA ARG A 13 -8.86 -4.12 -13.93
C ARG A 13 -8.34 -5.21 -12.98
N ILE A 14 -8.70 -5.15 -11.70
CA ILE A 14 -8.34 -6.18 -10.72
C ILE A 14 -8.96 -7.53 -11.08
N GLU A 15 -10.25 -7.55 -11.43
CA GLU A 15 -10.94 -8.78 -11.85
C GLU A 15 -10.29 -9.38 -13.11
N ALA A 16 -9.99 -8.54 -14.11
CA ALA A 16 -9.32 -8.99 -15.34
C ALA A 16 -7.92 -9.55 -15.06
N ALA A 17 -7.13 -8.90 -14.20
CA ALA A 17 -5.81 -9.39 -13.80
C ALA A 17 -5.90 -10.69 -13.00
N ALA A 18 -6.87 -10.79 -12.09
CA ALA A 18 -7.12 -11.99 -11.30
C ALA A 18 -7.46 -13.20 -12.19
N GLN A 19 -8.28 -12.98 -13.22
CA GLN A 19 -8.58 -14.00 -14.22
C GLN A 19 -7.33 -14.37 -15.05
N ALA A 20 -6.60 -13.39 -15.56
CA ALA A 20 -5.47 -13.63 -16.44
C ALA A 20 -4.28 -14.31 -15.75
N VAL A 21 -4.01 -13.96 -14.49
CA VAL A 21 -2.84 -14.44 -13.74
C VAL A 21 -3.15 -15.72 -12.97
N PHE A 22 -4.34 -15.80 -12.35
CA PHE A 22 -4.70 -16.89 -11.44
C PHE A 22 -5.82 -17.80 -11.96
N GLY A 23 -6.38 -17.53 -13.13
CA GLY A 23 -7.47 -18.32 -13.69
C GLY A 23 -8.78 -18.21 -12.91
N LEU A 24 -8.97 -17.12 -12.14
CA LEU A 24 -10.16 -16.96 -11.31
C LEU A 24 -11.42 -16.76 -12.16
N PRO A 25 -12.56 -17.34 -11.76
CA PRO A 25 -13.82 -17.25 -12.51
C PRO A 25 -14.41 -15.82 -12.46
N ARG A 26 -15.12 -15.42 -13.51
CA ARG A 26 -15.87 -14.15 -13.56
C ARG A 26 -17.29 -14.32 -13.02
N ASP A 27 -17.37 -14.60 -11.73
CA ASP A 27 -18.65 -14.71 -11.00
C ASP A 27 -18.88 -13.51 -10.06
N ASP A 28 -20.08 -13.43 -9.49
CA ASP A 28 -20.44 -12.34 -8.57
C ASP A 28 -19.53 -12.27 -7.34
N ARG A 29 -18.98 -13.41 -6.91
CA ARG A 29 -18.05 -13.47 -5.78
C ARG A 29 -16.72 -12.80 -6.12
N SER A 30 -16.18 -13.09 -7.29
CA SER A 30 -14.91 -12.52 -7.77
C SER A 30 -15.05 -11.03 -8.06
N ARG A 31 -16.20 -10.61 -8.61
CA ARG A 31 -16.53 -9.20 -8.79
C ARG A 31 -16.59 -8.43 -7.47
N LYS A 32 -17.27 -9.00 -6.46
CA LYS A 32 -17.34 -8.39 -5.12
C LYS A 32 -15.95 -8.28 -4.48
N ALA A 33 -15.12 -9.32 -4.59
CA ALA A 33 -13.75 -9.29 -4.08
C ALA A 33 -12.91 -8.21 -4.79
N ALA A 34 -13.07 -8.03 -6.10
CA ALA A 34 -12.37 -6.99 -6.85
C ALA A 34 -12.80 -5.57 -6.43
N GLN A 35 -14.08 -5.35 -6.14
CA GLN A 35 -14.58 -4.08 -5.60
C GLN A 35 -14.01 -3.79 -4.20
N GLU A 36 -13.99 -4.79 -3.31
CA GLU A 36 -13.39 -4.65 -1.99
C GLU A 36 -11.89 -4.32 -2.07
N MET A 37 -11.16 -4.99 -2.98
CA MET A 37 -9.75 -4.70 -3.24
C MET A 37 -9.53 -3.28 -3.81
N ALA A 38 -10.37 -2.84 -4.75
CA ALA A 38 -10.30 -1.48 -5.29
C ALA A 38 -10.48 -0.43 -4.17
N GLY A 39 -11.46 -0.63 -3.28
CA GLY A 39 -11.68 0.24 -2.13
C GLY A 39 -10.52 0.24 -1.13
N MET A 40 -9.89 -0.92 -0.90
CA MET A 40 -8.69 -1.02 -0.06
C MET A 40 -7.50 -0.28 -0.68
N LEU A 41 -7.26 -0.46 -1.98
CA LEU A 41 -6.16 0.21 -2.69
C LEU A 41 -6.33 1.73 -2.70
N ALA A 42 -7.56 2.23 -2.90
CA ALA A 42 -7.84 3.66 -2.81
C ALA A 42 -7.52 4.25 -1.43
N ARG A 43 -7.67 3.45 -0.36
CA ARG A 43 -7.27 3.86 1.01
C ARG A 43 -5.77 3.83 1.21
N ILE A 44 -5.06 2.86 0.64
CA ILE A 44 -3.59 2.77 0.74
C ILE A 44 -2.93 3.91 -0.04
N ASP A 45 -3.40 4.20 -1.25
CA ASP A 45 -2.90 5.29 -2.07
C ASP A 45 -3.17 6.66 -1.42
N ALA A 46 -4.35 6.83 -0.80
CA ALA A 46 -4.66 8.00 0.02
C ALA A 46 -3.87 8.06 1.34
N ALA A 47 -3.35 6.93 1.82
CA ALA A 47 -2.54 6.84 3.04
C ALA A 47 -1.06 7.15 2.79
N ALA A 48 -0.77 8.02 1.81
CA ALA A 48 0.56 8.55 1.50
C ALA A 48 1.39 8.73 2.78
N LEU A 49 2.41 7.87 2.94
CA LEU A 49 3.81 8.20 3.27
C LEU A 49 4.05 9.29 4.34
N ALA A 50 3.10 9.51 5.26
CA ALA A 50 3.14 10.57 6.27
C ALA A 50 4.04 10.23 7.47
N LYS A 51 4.99 9.32 7.27
CA LYS A 51 6.09 9.10 8.19
C LYS A 51 7.36 9.25 7.38
N GLU A 52 7.80 10.50 7.29
CA GLU A 52 9.22 10.78 7.17
C GLU A 52 9.91 9.92 8.23
N GLU A 53 10.63 8.88 7.81
CA GLU A 53 11.58 8.20 8.67
C GLU A 53 12.64 9.23 9.04
N GLU A 54 12.55 9.78 10.25
CA GLU A 54 13.70 10.43 10.85
C GLU A 54 14.88 9.44 10.78
N PRO A 55 16.04 9.84 10.24
CA PRO A 55 17.19 8.96 10.21
C PRO A 55 17.53 8.58 11.66
N ILE A 56 17.35 7.30 12.00
CA ILE A 56 17.77 6.72 13.28
C ILE A 56 19.30 6.63 13.27
N MET A 57 19.98 7.78 13.34
CA MET A 57 21.41 7.81 13.61
C MET A 57 21.56 7.67 15.13
N PRO A 58 22.13 6.57 15.64
CA PRO A 58 22.50 6.52 17.04
C PRO A 58 23.53 7.63 17.27
N ALA A 59 23.20 8.58 18.15
CA ALA A 59 24.16 9.53 18.66
C ALA A 59 25.28 8.71 19.32
N TYR A 60 26.41 8.55 18.63
CA TYR A 60 27.60 7.96 19.22
C TYR A 60 27.98 8.79 20.44
N ARG A 61 27.63 8.31 21.63
CA ARG A 61 28.21 8.75 22.89
C ARG A 61 29.69 8.38 22.81
N ARG A 62 30.55 9.33 22.47
CA ARG A 62 31.99 9.20 22.76
C ARG A 62 32.13 9.29 24.27
N GLU A 63 32.00 8.15 24.94
CA GLU A 63 32.74 7.94 26.19
C GLU A 63 34.22 7.97 25.80
N LYS A 64 34.86 9.12 25.98
CA LYS A 64 36.30 9.11 26.24
C LYS A 64 36.46 9.21 27.74
N GLU A 65 36.63 8.02 28.29
CA GLU A 65 37.43 7.75 29.47
C GLU A 65 38.58 8.75 29.63
N GLY A 66 38.87 9.03 30.91
CA GLY A 66 40.07 9.71 31.34
C GLY A 66 41.34 9.08 30.76
N GLY A 67 42.30 9.94 30.50
CA GLY A 67 43.62 9.57 30.03
C GLY A 67 44.58 10.70 30.37
N ASP A 68 44.85 10.82 31.66
CA ASP A 68 46.13 11.20 32.27
C ASP A 68 46.93 12.32 31.58
N ARG A 69 46.81 13.54 32.12
CA ARG A 69 47.88 14.57 32.25
C ARG A 69 47.39 15.78 33.03
#